data_AF-A0A5C6AI81-F1
#
_entry.id   AF-A0A5C6AI81-F1
#
_cell.length_a   1.000
_cell.length_b   1.000
_cell.length_c   1.000
_cell.angle_alpha   90.00
_cell.angle_beta   90.00
_cell.angle_gamma   90.00
#
_symmetry.space_group_name_H-M   'P 1'
#
loop_
_entity.id
_entity.type
_entity.pdbx_description
1 polymer ?
#
loop_
_entity_poly.entity_id
_entity_poly.type
_entity_poly.pdbx_seq_one_letter_code
_entity_poly.pdbx_strand_id
1 'polypeptide(L)'
;MSEAAPPAPIASAGAVAPLGVEEYIEQAHFFGMLAERLAANAPAQEVLASAREEVLATTKLPMAIDFLLSELRHSGVMASAMTKLSHYFTPLQAYIVGEGENERGRFDLRVGLEVLAREAAYRAGMTPGSTRVPTLQGLFLYQFEVLCRNRLGYDKGLTAVAGDPSYPPHWKEWILAIRHQVGIIDIADLIYVQSDHAAKRGGASRTPLFGDQEGRIALANRKKDPLYLFNSLHRQLGYPEPPRTQRVSGDENPIPQMARRLEQLEKRVKLLEEEQRGGFDLTKFYAKPPTASE
;
A
#
# COMPACT_ATOMS: atom_id res chain seq x y z
N MET A 1 14.29 -44.00 -24.54
CA MET A 1 14.19 -43.67 -23.10
C MET A 1 14.41 -42.17 -23.00
N SER A 2 13.32 -41.41 -22.90
CA SER A 2 13.36 -39.94 -22.90
C SER A 2 13.76 -39.48 -21.50
N GLU A 3 14.96 -38.91 -21.39
CA GLU A 3 15.46 -38.31 -20.16
C GLU A 3 14.62 -37.06 -19.87
N ALA A 4 13.76 -37.17 -18.85
CA ALA A 4 12.94 -36.07 -18.40
C ALA A 4 13.85 -35.01 -17.77
N ALA A 5 13.90 -33.83 -18.40
CA ALA A 5 14.58 -32.67 -17.84
C ALA A 5 14.05 -32.42 -16.41
N PRO A 6 14.94 -32.14 -15.44
CA PRO A 6 14.52 -31.93 -14.05
C PRO A 6 13.58 -30.72 -13.97
N PRO A 7 12.55 -30.74 -13.11
CA PRO A 7 11.70 -29.59 -12.89
C PRO A 7 12.58 -28.41 -12.41
N ALA A 8 12.35 -27.24 -12.99
CA ALA A 8 13.02 -26.01 -12.58
C ALA A 8 12.90 -25.84 -11.05
N PRO A 9 13.96 -25.37 -10.37
CA PRO A 9 13.96 -25.30 -8.92
C PRO A 9 12.86 -24.32 -8.48
N ILE A 10 11.86 -24.86 -7.78
CA ILE A 10 10.90 -24.05 -7.03
C ILE A 10 11.74 -23.20 -6.07
N ALA A 11 11.75 -21.89 -6.30
CA ALA A 11 12.59 -20.94 -5.56
C ALA A 11 12.44 -21.15 -4.05
N SER A 12 13.55 -21.39 -3.36
CA SER A 12 13.58 -21.59 -1.91
C SER A 12 13.16 -20.31 -1.18
N ALA A 13 12.65 -20.46 0.05
CA ALA A 13 12.15 -19.36 0.89
C ALA A 13 13.12 -18.17 1.03
N GLY A 14 14.44 -18.39 0.86
CA GLY A 14 15.45 -17.33 0.88
C GLY A 14 15.36 -16.33 -0.29
N ALA A 15 14.71 -16.68 -1.40
CA ALA A 15 14.57 -15.77 -2.56
C ALA A 15 13.60 -14.60 -2.28
N VAL A 16 12.59 -14.83 -1.44
CA VAL A 16 11.51 -13.87 -1.19
C VAL A 16 11.85 -12.91 -0.04
N ALA A 17 12.84 -13.28 0.79
CA ALA A 17 13.27 -12.52 1.97
C ALA A 17 14.78 -12.16 1.91
N PRO A 18 15.22 -11.25 1.01
CA PRO A 18 16.63 -10.93 0.79
C PRO A 18 17.33 -10.30 2.01
N LEU A 19 16.60 -9.67 2.93
CA LEU A 19 17.13 -9.09 4.17
C LEU A 19 17.28 -10.12 5.29
N GLY A 20 16.71 -11.31 5.14
CA GLY A 20 16.54 -12.29 6.20
C GLY A 20 15.17 -12.21 6.86
N VAL A 21 14.74 -13.32 7.47
CA VAL A 21 13.38 -13.47 8.01
C VAL A 21 13.14 -12.52 9.18
N GLU A 22 14.11 -12.38 10.10
CA GLU A 22 14.00 -11.50 11.28
C GLU A 22 13.75 -10.04 10.89
N GLU A 23 14.43 -9.53 9.86
CA GLU A 23 14.20 -8.18 9.35
C GLU A 23 12.76 -7.98 8.87
N TYR A 24 12.16 -8.97 8.20
CA TYR A 24 10.78 -8.88 7.75
C TYR A 24 9.74 -9.07 8.86
N ILE A 25 10.07 -9.82 9.91
CA ILE A 25 9.23 -9.90 11.12
C ILE A 25 9.14 -8.50 11.75
N GLU A 26 10.29 -7.86 11.95
CA GLU A 26 10.35 -6.53 12.56
C GLU A 26 9.74 -5.45 11.64
N GLN A 27 9.95 -5.52 10.32
CA GLN A 27 9.27 -4.63 9.38
C GLN A 27 7.74 -4.79 9.45
N ALA A 28 7.23 -6.02 9.54
CA ALA A 28 5.79 -6.25 9.65
C ALA A 28 5.22 -5.62 10.93
N HIS A 29 5.90 -5.82 12.06
CA HIS A 29 5.54 -5.21 13.33
C HIS A 29 5.59 -3.67 13.27
N PHE A 30 6.67 -3.11 12.73
CA PHE A 30 6.86 -1.66 12.57
C PHE A 30 5.75 -1.02 11.73
N PHE A 31 5.44 -1.56 10.55
CA PHE A 31 4.40 -1.00 9.69
C PHE A 31 3.01 -1.13 10.32
N GLY A 32 2.71 -2.25 10.98
CA GLY A 32 1.45 -2.45 11.69
C GLY A 32 1.26 -1.45 12.83
N MET A 33 2.28 -1.28 13.67
CA MET A 33 2.30 -0.30 14.76
C MET A 33 2.13 1.13 14.24
N LEU A 34 2.83 1.48 13.16
CA LEU A 34 2.73 2.80 12.54
C LEU A 34 1.32 3.05 12.01
N ALA A 35 0.70 2.07 11.36
CA ALA A 35 -0.69 2.18 10.87
C ALA A 35 -1.68 2.41 12.03
N GLU A 36 -1.57 1.63 13.11
CA GLU A 36 -2.44 1.72 14.28
C GLU A 36 -2.32 3.07 14.98
N ARG A 37 -1.10 3.52 15.25
CA ARG A 37 -0.87 4.78 16.00
C ARG A 37 -1.21 6.02 15.17
N LEU A 38 -0.99 5.99 13.85
CA LEU A 38 -1.47 7.06 12.97
C LEU A 38 -3.00 7.10 12.85
N ALA A 39 -3.68 5.96 12.99
CA ALA A 39 -5.14 5.92 13.10
C ALA A 39 -5.62 6.54 14.42
N ALA A 40 -4.85 6.39 15.50
CA ALA A 40 -5.08 7.06 16.78
C ALA A 40 -4.68 8.55 16.81
N ASN A 41 -4.33 9.14 15.66
CA ASN A 41 -3.87 10.54 15.51
C ASN A 41 -2.59 10.89 16.28
N ALA A 42 -1.74 9.89 16.57
CA ALA A 42 -0.43 10.16 17.14
C ALA A 42 0.50 10.84 16.11
N PRO A 43 1.35 11.79 16.51
CA PRO A 43 2.33 12.39 15.60
C PRO A 43 3.32 11.35 15.05
N ALA A 44 3.51 11.30 13.73
CA ALA A 44 4.39 10.33 13.09
C ALA A 44 5.82 10.31 13.68
N GLN A 45 6.34 11.48 14.07
CA GLN A 45 7.67 11.61 14.67
C GLN A 45 7.77 10.90 16.04
N GLU A 46 6.74 11.02 16.87
CA GLU A 46 6.68 10.35 18.17
C GLU A 46 6.50 8.85 18.00
N VAL A 47 5.68 8.43 17.03
CA VAL A 47 5.50 7.02 16.70
C VAL A 47 6.80 6.38 16.25
N LEU A 48 7.55 7.01 15.33
CA LEU A 48 8.86 6.51 14.89
C LEU A 48 9.86 6.45 16.04
N ALA A 49 9.92 7.46 16.91
CA ALA A 49 10.82 7.46 18.07
C ALA A 49 10.51 6.32 19.05
N SER A 50 9.23 6.03 19.31
CA SER A 50 8.82 4.91 20.15
C SER A 50 9.10 3.57 19.48
N ALA A 51 8.80 3.44 18.18
CA ALA A 51 9.01 2.20 17.44
C ALA A 51 10.48 1.77 17.45
N ARG A 52 11.40 2.74 17.38
CA ARG A 52 12.85 2.50 17.52
C ARG A 52 13.21 1.72 18.80
N GLU A 53 12.58 2.05 19.92
CA GLU A 53 12.85 1.43 21.23
C GLU A 53 12.16 0.06 21.40
N GLU A 54 11.13 -0.21 20.60
CA GLU A 54 10.33 -1.45 20.66
C GLU A 54 10.84 -2.55 19.74
N VAL A 55 11.49 -2.18 18.63
CA VAL A 55 12.01 -3.10 17.62
C VAL A 55 13.23 -3.87 18.10
N LEU A 56 13.39 -5.11 17.61
CA LEU A 56 14.52 -5.96 17.94
C LEU A 56 15.86 -5.32 17.54
N ALA A 57 16.71 -5.05 18.55
CA ALA A 57 17.98 -4.35 18.40
C ALA A 57 19.04 -5.08 17.55
N THR A 58 18.88 -6.38 17.29
CA THR A 58 19.82 -7.16 16.45
C THR A 58 19.58 -6.96 14.95
N THR A 59 18.44 -6.39 14.57
CA THR A 59 18.13 -6.04 13.17
C THR A 59 18.71 -4.67 12.79
N LYS A 60 18.73 -4.36 11.50
CA LYS A 60 19.11 -3.04 10.98
C LYS A 60 17.95 -2.04 11.02
N LEU A 61 16.74 -2.48 11.37
CA LEU A 61 15.55 -1.63 11.41
C LEU A 61 15.69 -0.39 12.31
N PRO A 62 16.29 -0.46 13.52
CA PRO A 62 16.47 0.74 14.34
C PRO A 62 17.29 1.84 13.63
N MET A 63 18.34 1.46 12.89
CA MET A 63 19.12 2.41 12.10
C MET A 63 18.32 3.00 10.95
N ALA A 64 17.47 2.20 10.31
CA ALA A 64 16.56 2.68 9.27
C ALA A 64 15.55 3.67 9.85
N ILE A 65 14.96 3.38 11.02
CA ILE A 65 14.03 4.27 11.73
C ILE A 65 14.70 5.60 12.11
N ASP A 66 15.94 5.58 12.62
CA ASP A 66 16.69 6.80 12.95
C ASP A 66 16.86 7.71 11.71
N PHE A 67 17.10 7.11 10.55
CA PHE A 67 17.21 7.83 9.28
C PHE A 67 15.84 8.34 8.79
N LEU A 68 14.79 7.52 8.86
CA LEU A 68 13.41 7.93 8.54
C LEU A 68 12.99 9.13 9.40
N LEU A 69 13.27 9.11 10.70
CA LEU A 69 12.94 10.18 11.64
C LEU A 69 13.68 11.48 11.29
N SER A 70 14.96 11.36 10.91
CA SER A 70 15.78 12.51 10.50
C SER A 70 15.24 13.18 9.23
N GLU A 71 14.90 12.38 8.22
CA GLU A 71 14.29 12.89 6.99
C GLU A 71 12.89 13.45 7.23
N LEU A 72 12.04 12.77 8.02
CA LEU A 72 10.71 13.25 8.36
C LEU A 72 10.75 14.62 9.06
N ARG A 73 11.75 14.87 9.93
CA ARG A 73 11.99 16.17 10.56
C ARG A 73 12.44 17.25 9.56
N HIS A 74 13.10 16.85 8.48
CA HIS A 74 13.66 17.78 7.49
C HIS A 74 12.69 18.10 6.34
N SER A 75 12.06 17.08 5.75
CA SER A 75 11.23 17.19 4.54
C SER A 75 9.73 17.00 4.81
N GLY A 76 9.35 16.51 5.99
CA GLY A 76 7.96 16.21 6.33
C GLY A 76 7.40 14.94 5.70
N VAL A 77 8.22 14.16 4.98
CA VAL A 77 7.80 12.93 4.27
C VAL A 77 8.77 11.78 4.50
N MET A 78 8.26 10.55 4.57
CA MET A 78 9.04 9.32 4.75
C MET A 78 9.47 8.70 3.42
N ALA A 79 8.70 8.89 2.34
CA ALA A 79 8.96 8.24 1.06
C ALA A 79 10.36 8.57 0.48
N SER A 80 10.84 9.81 0.69
CA SER A 80 12.19 10.21 0.26
C SER A 80 13.28 9.42 0.98
N ALA A 81 13.09 9.20 2.28
CA ALA A 81 14.01 8.46 3.12
C ALA A 81 14.04 6.98 2.74
N MET A 82 12.87 6.38 2.52
CA MET A 82 12.75 5.00 2.06
C MET A 82 13.41 4.79 0.69
N THR A 83 13.29 5.76 -0.21
CA THR A 83 13.96 5.72 -1.52
C THR A 83 15.48 5.77 -1.40
N LYS A 84 16.02 6.60 -0.49
CA LYS A 84 17.47 6.67 -0.20
C LYS A 84 17.99 5.38 0.45
N LEU A 85 17.15 4.69 1.22
CA LEU A 85 17.44 3.40 1.84
C LEU A 85 17.02 2.21 0.96
N SER A 86 17.31 2.25 -0.35
CA SER A 86 16.91 1.20 -1.32
C SER A 86 17.51 -0.18 -1.06
N HIS A 87 18.53 -0.27 -0.19
CA HIS A 87 19.12 -1.53 0.26
C HIS A 87 18.33 -2.17 1.41
N TYR A 88 17.42 -1.43 2.03
CA TYR A 88 16.61 -1.86 3.18
C TYR A 88 15.11 -1.88 2.84
N PHE A 89 14.60 -0.82 2.22
CA PHE A 89 13.21 -0.77 1.74
C PHE A 89 13.16 -1.07 0.24
N THR A 90 12.18 -1.87 -0.17
CA THR A 90 11.97 -2.14 -1.59
C THR A 90 11.45 -0.88 -2.30
N PRO A 91 11.70 -0.71 -3.61
CA PRO A 91 11.14 0.42 -4.35
C PRO A 91 9.61 0.48 -4.28
N LEU A 92 8.93 -0.67 -4.18
CA LEU A 92 7.49 -0.72 -3.98
C LEU A 92 7.07 -0.16 -2.62
N GLN A 93 7.77 -0.52 -1.53
CA GLN A 93 7.50 0.03 -0.20
C GLN A 93 7.59 1.56 -0.20
N ALA A 94 8.66 2.12 -0.80
CA ALA A 94 8.81 3.56 -0.94
C ALA A 94 7.72 4.19 -1.82
N TYR A 95 7.32 3.53 -2.91
CA TYR A 95 6.24 3.98 -3.80
C TYR A 95 4.88 4.03 -3.09
N ILE A 96 4.52 3.00 -2.33
CA ILE A 96 3.24 2.92 -1.60
C ILE A 96 3.16 4.04 -0.56
N VAL A 97 4.24 4.28 0.21
CA VAL A 97 4.29 5.39 1.16
C VAL A 97 4.20 6.73 0.44
N GLY A 98 4.92 6.90 -0.67
CA GLY A 98 4.88 8.15 -1.45
C GLY A 98 3.49 8.47 -2.04
N GLU A 99 2.76 7.46 -2.51
CA GLU A 99 1.37 7.65 -2.96
C GLU A 99 0.42 7.92 -1.80
N GLY A 100 0.70 7.40 -0.60
CA GLY A 100 -0.09 7.65 0.61
C GLY A 100 0.17 9.03 1.26
N GLU A 101 1.39 9.54 1.13
CA GLU A 101 1.79 10.89 1.59
C GLU A 101 1.37 11.99 0.61
N ASN A 102 0.97 11.63 -0.61
CA ASN A 102 0.51 12.58 -1.61
C ASN A 102 -0.89 13.11 -1.26
N GLU A 103 -0.95 14.36 -0.78
CA GLU A 103 -2.19 15.05 -0.41
C GLU A 103 -3.22 15.15 -1.56
N ARG A 104 -2.76 15.11 -2.82
CA ARG A 104 -3.63 15.12 -4.00
C ARG A 104 -4.13 13.73 -4.38
N GLY A 105 -3.51 12.69 -3.81
CA GLY A 105 -3.83 11.29 -4.02
C GLY A 105 -5.17 10.92 -3.37
N ARG A 106 -5.74 9.80 -3.84
CA ARG A 106 -6.93 9.18 -3.21
C ARG A 106 -6.56 7.96 -2.36
N PHE A 107 -5.26 7.72 -2.19
CA PHE A 107 -4.74 6.56 -1.49
C PHE A 107 -4.39 6.95 -0.06
N ASP A 108 -4.96 6.23 0.91
CA ASP A 108 -4.76 6.50 2.33
C ASP A 108 -3.45 5.84 2.81
N LEU A 109 -2.54 6.63 3.39
CA LEU A 109 -1.29 6.15 3.98
C LEU A 109 -1.51 5.01 4.98
N ARG A 110 -2.59 5.05 5.77
CA ARG A 110 -2.90 3.99 6.77
C ARG A 110 -3.13 2.64 6.08
N VAL A 111 -3.81 2.66 4.94
CA VAL A 111 -4.00 1.47 4.09
C VAL A 111 -2.69 1.05 3.47
N GLY A 112 -1.86 2.01 3.03
CA GLY A 112 -0.51 1.74 2.56
C GLY A 112 0.35 1.02 3.59
N LEU A 113 0.36 1.47 4.84
CA LEU A 113 1.12 0.83 5.92
C LEU A 113 0.62 -0.58 6.23
N GLU A 114 -0.70 -0.79 6.23
CA GLU A 114 -1.29 -2.14 6.37
C GLU A 114 -0.89 -3.06 5.20
N VAL A 115 -0.82 -2.53 3.97
CA VAL A 115 -0.29 -3.28 2.82
C VAL A 115 1.16 -3.70 3.07
N LEU A 116 2.01 -2.79 3.55
CA LEU A 116 3.42 -3.06 3.78
C LEU A 116 3.62 -4.08 4.92
N ALA A 117 2.83 -3.98 5.99
CA ALA A 117 2.85 -4.93 7.09
C ALA A 117 2.53 -6.35 6.61
N ARG A 118 1.48 -6.51 5.79
CA ARG A 118 1.08 -7.79 5.21
C ARG A 118 2.11 -8.32 4.20
N GLU A 119 2.74 -7.46 3.41
CA GLU A 119 3.82 -7.86 2.51
C GLU A 119 5.02 -8.44 3.29
N ALA A 120 5.47 -7.71 4.31
CA ALA A 120 6.58 -8.13 5.15
C ALA A 120 6.24 -9.44 5.91
N ALA A 121 5.02 -9.57 6.44
CA ALA A 121 4.54 -10.80 7.05
C ALA A 121 4.50 -11.98 6.07
N TYR A 122 4.13 -11.76 4.80
CA TYR A 122 4.22 -12.79 3.76
C TYR A 122 5.65 -13.21 3.52
N ARG A 123 6.59 -12.28 3.36
CA ARG A 123 8.02 -12.60 3.18
C ARG A 123 8.61 -13.37 4.36
N ALA A 124 8.18 -13.04 5.57
CA ALA A 124 8.58 -13.73 6.80
C ALA A 124 7.92 -15.12 6.97
N GLY A 125 6.95 -15.49 6.11
CA GLY A 125 6.19 -16.74 6.25
C GLY A 125 5.17 -16.73 7.39
N MET A 126 4.79 -15.54 7.88
CA MET A 126 3.86 -15.34 9.00
C MET A 126 2.46 -14.93 8.54
N THR A 127 2.03 -15.33 7.35
CA THR A 127 0.70 -14.98 6.86
C THR A 127 -0.39 -15.67 7.69
N PRO A 128 -1.30 -14.92 8.34
CA PRO A 128 -2.34 -15.51 9.16
C PRO A 128 -3.22 -16.48 8.35
N GLY A 129 -3.42 -17.68 8.89
CA GLY A 129 -4.27 -18.71 8.26
C GLY A 129 -3.63 -19.45 7.08
N SER A 130 -2.35 -19.22 6.78
CA SER A 130 -1.61 -19.95 5.75
C SER A 130 -0.43 -20.70 6.35
N THR A 131 -0.27 -21.97 5.98
CA THR A 131 0.93 -22.78 6.25
C THR A 131 1.81 -22.91 5.01
N ARG A 132 1.53 -22.13 3.96
CA ARG A 132 2.28 -22.19 2.70
C ARG A 132 3.59 -21.40 2.84
N VAL A 133 4.64 -21.96 2.26
CA VAL A 133 5.93 -21.28 2.16
C VAL A 133 5.79 -20.10 1.18
N PRO A 134 6.38 -18.93 1.47
CA PRO A 134 6.36 -17.78 0.57
C PRO A 134 7.01 -18.11 -0.77
N THR A 135 6.42 -17.64 -1.86
CA THR A 135 6.89 -17.86 -3.24
C THR A 135 7.00 -16.54 -3.99
N LEU A 136 7.84 -16.50 -5.03
CA LEU A 136 7.95 -15.32 -5.91
C LEU A 136 6.62 -15.03 -6.62
N GLN A 137 5.89 -16.07 -7.01
CA GLN A 137 4.58 -15.98 -7.62
C GLN A 137 3.57 -15.33 -6.68
N GLY A 138 3.51 -15.80 -5.42
CA GLY A 138 2.63 -15.23 -4.41
C GLY A 138 3.01 -13.78 -4.07
N LEU A 139 4.30 -13.46 -3.98
CA LEU A 139 4.78 -12.10 -3.76
C LEU A 139 4.32 -11.18 -4.90
N PHE A 140 4.57 -11.57 -6.15
CA PHE A 140 4.17 -10.77 -7.31
C PHE A 140 2.65 -10.57 -7.37
N LEU A 141 1.87 -11.63 -7.15
CA LEU A 141 0.42 -11.55 -7.19
C LEU A 141 -0.13 -10.65 -6.09
N TYR A 142 0.43 -10.71 -4.89
CA TYR A 142 0.10 -9.78 -3.80
C TYR A 142 0.37 -8.33 -4.22
N GLN A 143 1.60 -8.04 -4.67
CA GLN A 143 2.01 -6.69 -5.07
C GLN A 143 1.17 -6.17 -6.25
N PHE A 144 0.89 -7.02 -7.24
CA PHE A 144 0.04 -6.68 -8.39
C PHE A 144 -1.40 -6.38 -7.95
N GLU A 145 -1.95 -7.20 -7.05
CA GLU A 145 -3.31 -7.03 -6.55
C GLU A 145 -3.47 -5.77 -5.70
N VAL A 146 -2.45 -5.41 -4.91
CA VAL A 146 -2.36 -4.12 -4.21
C VAL A 146 -2.55 -2.96 -5.18
N LEU A 147 -1.81 -2.95 -6.30
CA LEU A 147 -1.90 -1.89 -7.31
C LEU A 147 -3.32 -1.83 -7.90
N CYS A 148 -3.91 -2.98 -8.22
CA CYS A 148 -5.25 -3.06 -8.80
C CYS A 148 -6.34 -2.59 -7.83
N ARG A 149 -6.34 -3.09 -6.59
CA ARG A 149 -7.41 -2.83 -5.62
C ARG A 149 -7.41 -1.40 -5.09
N ASN A 150 -6.22 -0.80 -4.98
CA ASN A 150 -6.06 0.56 -4.47
C ASN A 150 -5.98 1.61 -5.60
N ARG A 151 -6.19 1.21 -6.86
CA ARG A 151 -6.20 2.08 -8.05
C ARG A 151 -4.91 2.90 -8.18
N LEU A 152 -3.78 2.30 -7.85
CA LEU A 152 -2.47 2.91 -8.00
C LEU A 152 -2.03 2.85 -9.48
N GLY A 153 -1.19 3.79 -9.90
CA GLY A 153 -0.72 3.85 -11.28
C GLY A 153 0.11 2.61 -11.67
N TYR A 154 -0.27 1.92 -12.74
CA TYR A 154 0.40 0.68 -13.18
C TYR A 154 1.82 0.91 -13.68
N ASP A 155 2.09 1.99 -14.42
CA ASP A 155 3.43 2.22 -14.99
C ASP A 155 4.49 2.41 -13.89
N LYS A 156 4.26 3.34 -12.97
CA LYS A 156 5.14 3.56 -11.81
C LYS A 156 5.12 2.39 -10.84
N GLY A 157 3.94 1.85 -10.53
CA GLY A 157 3.77 0.74 -9.60
C GLY A 157 4.51 -0.51 -10.06
N LEU A 158 4.34 -0.94 -11.31
CA LEU A 158 5.01 -2.13 -11.83
C LEU A 158 6.51 -1.91 -12.07
N THR A 159 6.93 -0.67 -12.36
CA THR A 159 8.36 -0.33 -12.35
C THR A 159 8.95 -0.49 -10.95
N ALA A 160 8.23 -0.10 -9.90
CA ALA A 160 8.65 -0.29 -8.52
C ALA A 160 8.67 -1.77 -8.11
N VAL A 161 7.65 -2.55 -8.52
CA VAL A 161 7.61 -4.02 -8.34
C VAL A 161 8.81 -4.69 -9.01
N ALA A 162 9.13 -4.33 -10.27
CA ALA A 162 10.27 -4.89 -10.98
C ALA A 162 11.63 -4.53 -10.33
N GLY A 163 11.69 -3.46 -9.55
CA GLY A 163 12.88 -3.03 -8.81
C GLY A 163 13.23 -3.92 -7.61
N ASP A 164 12.37 -4.85 -7.22
CA ASP A 164 12.58 -5.72 -6.07
C ASP A 164 13.83 -6.62 -6.24
N PRO A 165 14.72 -6.69 -5.23
CA PRO A 165 15.84 -7.63 -5.22
C PRO A 165 15.43 -9.11 -5.28
N SER A 166 14.22 -9.47 -4.84
CA SER A 166 13.71 -10.84 -4.89
C SER A 166 13.51 -11.38 -6.30
N TYR A 167 13.29 -10.51 -7.29
CA TYR A 167 13.03 -10.95 -8.66
C TYR A 167 14.32 -11.24 -9.45
N PRO A 168 14.47 -12.44 -10.01
CA PRO A 168 15.50 -12.71 -11.01
C PRO A 168 15.34 -11.86 -12.29
N PRO A 169 16.37 -11.72 -13.14
CA PRO A 169 16.32 -10.86 -14.33
C PRO A 169 15.13 -11.13 -15.26
N HIS A 170 14.81 -12.40 -15.52
CA HIS A 170 13.69 -12.80 -16.38
C HIS A 170 12.32 -12.39 -15.82
N TRP A 171 12.16 -12.35 -14.49
CA TRP A 171 10.97 -11.79 -13.85
C TRP A 171 10.87 -10.28 -14.08
N LYS A 172 11.98 -9.56 -13.88
CA LYS A 172 12.03 -8.10 -14.04
C LYS A 172 11.66 -7.67 -15.46
N GLU A 173 12.23 -8.33 -16.46
CA GLU A 173 11.92 -8.08 -17.88
C GLU A 173 10.44 -8.30 -18.17
N TRP A 174 9.86 -9.39 -17.66
CA TRP A 174 8.45 -9.70 -17.86
C TRP A 174 7.51 -8.69 -17.18
N ILE A 175 7.79 -8.30 -15.93
CA ILE A 175 7.00 -7.29 -15.21
C ILE A 175 7.02 -5.95 -15.97
N LEU A 176 8.19 -5.54 -16.47
CA LEU A 176 8.34 -4.31 -17.26
C LEU A 176 7.65 -4.38 -18.63
N ALA A 177 7.52 -5.58 -19.21
CA ALA A 177 6.76 -5.78 -20.44
C ALA A 177 5.25 -5.67 -20.18
N ILE A 178 4.76 -6.19 -19.05
CA ILE A 178 3.33 -6.16 -18.71
C ILE A 178 2.83 -4.75 -18.42
N ARG A 179 3.67 -3.83 -17.94
CA ARG A 179 3.22 -2.50 -17.50
C ARG A 179 2.37 -1.73 -18.53
N HIS A 180 2.58 -1.97 -19.82
CA HIS A 180 1.83 -1.37 -20.93
C HIS A 180 0.64 -2.20 -21.41
N GLN A 181 0.52 -3.44 -20.93
CA GLN A 181 -0.52 -4.41 -21.31
C GLN A 181 -1.63 -4.53 -20.28
N VAL A 182 -1.40 -4.08 -19.04
CA VAL A 182 -2.41 -4.12 -17.96
C VAL A 182 -3.62 -3.29 -18.35
N GLY A 183 -4.80 -3.91 -18.32
CA GLY A 183 -6.08 -3.31 -18.72
C GLY A 183 -6.46 -3.57 -20.18
N ILE A 184 -5.51 -4.02 -21.02
CA ILE A 184 -5.76 -4.46 -22.40
C ILE A 184 -5.92 -5.98 -22.44
N ILE A 185 -5.07 -6.70 -21.71
CA ILE A 185 -5.06 -8.16 -21.64
C ILE A 185 -5.57 -8.61 -20.27
N ASP A 186 -6.38 -9.68 -20.25
CA ASP A 186 -6.83 -10.32 -19.01
C ASP A 186 -5.62 -10.89 -18.25
N ILE A 187 -5.54 -10.60 -16.95
CA ILE A 187 -4.48 -11.10 -16.07
C ILE A 187 -4.46 -12.64 -16.05
N ALA A 188 -5.62 -13.29 -16.18
CA ALA A 188 -5.69 -14.74 -16.31
C ALA A 188 -4.96 -15.24 -17.57
N ASP A 189 -5.00 -14.49 -18.67
CA ASP A 189 -4.28 -14.84 -19.89
C ASP A 189 -2.78 -14.63 -19.73
N LEU A 190 -2.35 -13.53 -19.10
CA LEU A 190 -0.94 -13.25 -18.80
C LEU A 190 -0.31 -14.36 -17.94
N ILE A 191 -0.99 -14.77 -16.86
CA ILE A 191 -0.53 -15.84 -15.97
C ILE A 191 -0.49 -17.17 -16.74
N TYR A 192 -1.54 -17.49 -17.50
CA TYR A 192 -1.60 -18.74 -18.25
C TYR A 192 -0.44 -18.86 -19.25
N VAL A 193 -0.20 -17.83 -20.07
CA VAL A 193 0.85 -17.86 -21.11
C VAL A 193 2.23 -18.09 -20.50
N GLN A 194 2.49 -17.58 -19.30
CA GLN A 194 3.74 -17.75 -18.57
C GLN A 194 3.75 -18.92 -17.59
N SER A 195 2.80 -19.84 -17.69
CA SER A 195 2.73 -21.00 -16.81
C SER A 195 3.34 -22.26 -17.41
N ASP A 196 3.91 -23.12 -16.56
CA ASP A 196 4.29 -24.49 -16.91
C ASP A 196 3.14 -25.25 -17.59
N HIS A 197 1.91 -24.96 -17.18
CA HIS A 197 0.71 -25.59 -17.70
C HIS A 197 0.50 -25.32 -19.19
N ALA A 198 0.80 -24.09 -19.63
CA ALA A 198 0.75 -23.73 -21.05
C ALA A 198 1.94 -24.33 -21.79
N ALA A 199 3.15 -24.27 -21.23
CA ALA A 199 4.36 -24.82 -21.84
C ALA A 199 4.20 -26.33 -22.16
N LYS A 200 3.64 -27.11 -21.23
CA LYS A 200 3.35 -28.54 -21.42
C LYS A 200 2.36 -28.85 -22.55
N ARG A 201 1.56 -27.87 -22.99
CA ARG A 201 0.59 -27.99 -24.08
C ARG A 201 1.06 -27.35 -25.39
N GLY A 202 2.36 -27.11 -25.53
CA GLY A 202 2.93 -26.44 -26.70
C GLY A 202 2.78 -24.92 -26.67
N GLY A 203 2.56 -24.34 -25.49
CA GLY A 203 2.51 -22.90 -25.27
C GLY A 203 3.86 -22.21 -25.50
N ALA A 204 3.81 -20.89 -25.70
CA ALA A 204 4.92 -20.10 -26.21
C ALA A 204 6.05 -19.80 -25.20
N SER A 205 5.82 -19.93 -23.89
CA SER A 205 6.83 -19.55 -22.90
C SER A 205 7.93 -20.61 -22.77
N ARG A 206 9.16 -20.22 -23.12
CA ARG A 206 10.37 -21.04 -22.96
C ARG A 206 10.89 -21.05 -21.52
N THR A 207 10.49 -20.07 -20.70
CA THR A 207 10.90 -19.94 -19.30
C THR A 207 9.68 -19.58 -18.46
N PRO A 208 8.89 -20.59 -18.04
CA PRO A 208 7.67 -20.37 -17.30
C PRO A 208 7.95 -19.72 -15.93
N LEU A 209 7.18 -18.69 -15.60
CA LEU A 209 7.24 -17.95 -14.34
C LEU A 209 6.27 -18.53 -13.30
N PHE A 210 5.17 -19.08 -13.77
CA PHE A 210 4.13 -19.67 -12.94
C PHE A 210 4.12 -21.20 -13.06
N GLY A 211 3.76 -21.88 -11.99
CA GLY A 211 3.67 -23.34 -11.98
C GLY A 211 2.43 -23.88 -12.69
N ASP A 212 2.30 -25.21 -12.63
CA ASP A 212 1.17 -25.92 -13.24
C ASP A 212 -0.17 -25.60 -12.56
N GLN A 213 -0.16 -25.37 -11.24
CA GLN A 213 -1.39 -25.09 -10.48
C GLN A 213 -1.96 -23.71 -10.82
N GLU A 214 -1.10 -22.69 -10.83
CA GLU A 214 -1.43 -21.31 -11.19
C GLU A 214 -1.94 -21.25 -12.63
N GLY A 215 -1.30 -21.98 -13.56
CA GLY A 215 -1.75 -22.09 -14.94
C GLY A 215 -3.13 -22.74 -15.08
N ARG A 216 -3.45 -23.79 -14.31
CA ARG A 216 -4.80 -24.39 -14.29
C ARG A 216 -5.84 -23.41 -13.77
N ILE A 217 -5.53 -22.71 -12.68
CA ILE A 217 -6.41 -21.71 -12.06
C ILE A 217 -6.67 -20.56 -13.04
N ALA A 218 -5.63 -20.09 -13.72
CA ALA A 218 -5.70 -19.06 -14.73
C ALA A 218 -6.61 -19.48 -15.89
N LEU A 219 -6.41 -20.68 -16.46
CA LEU A 219 -7.26 -21.22 -17.53
C LEU A 219 -8.73 -21.30 -17.11
N ALA A 220 -9.01 -21.76 -15.89
CA ALA A 220 -10.36 -21.92 -15.37
C ALA A 220 -11.09 -20.59 -15.10
N ASN A 221 -10.36 -19.49 -14.94
CA ASN A 221 -10.90 -18.17 -14.61
C ASN A 221 -10.80 -17.16 -15.76
N ARG A 222 -10.42 -17.58 -16.98
CA ARG A 222 -10.43 -16.71 -18.16
C ARG A 222 -11.81 -16.11 -18.41
N LYS A 223 -11.85 -14.81 -18.75
CA LYS A 223 -13.09 -14.07 -19.06
C LYS A 223 -14.10 -14.01 -17.91
N LYS A 224 -13.72 -14.42 -16.69
CA LYS A 224 -14.54 -14.25 -15.47
C LYS A 224 -14.10 -13.00 -14.73
N ASP A 225 -14.82 -12.65 -13.66
CA ASP A 225 -14.38 -11.59 -12.76
C ASP A 225 -12.99 -11.95 -12.17
N PRO A 226 -11.97 -11.08 -12.32
CA PRO A 226 -10.65 -11.28 -11.75
C PRO A 226 -10.64 -11.59 -10.25
N LEU A 227 -11.66 -11.18 -9.49
CA LEU A 227 -11.77 -11.52 -8.07
C LEU A 227 -11.81 -13.04 -7.82
N TYR A 228 -12.43 -13.81 -8.71
CA TYR A 228 -12.45 -15.28 -8.58
C TYR A 228 -11.06 -15.90 -8.78
N LEU A 229 -10.26 -15.30 -9.67
CA LEU A 229 -8.88 -15.69 -9.90
C LEU A 229 -8.05 -15.44 -8.64
N PHE A 230 -8.07 -14.22 -8.10
CA PHE A 230 -7.32 -13.87 -6.87
C PHE A 230 -7.73 -14.74 -5.68
N ASN A 231 -9.03 -14.91 -5.45
CA ASN A 231 -9.53 -15.80 -4.39
C ASN A 231 -9.01 -17.24 -4.51
N SER A 232 -8.87 -17.74 -5.73
CA SER A 232 -8.32 -19.07 -5.97
C SER A 232 -6.82 -19.13 -5.72
N LEU A 233 -6.09 -18.08 -6.10
CA LEU A 233 -4.65 -17.96 -5.91
C LEU A 233 -4.29 -17.75 -4.43
N HIS A 234 -5.06 -16.96 -3.66
CA HIS A 234 -4.88 -16.81 -2.21
C HIS A 234 -4.86 -18.17 -1.49
N ARG A 235 -5.80 -19.06 -1.83
CA ARG A 235 -5.89 -20.39 -1.19
C ARG A 235 -4.70 -21.30 -1.52
N GLN A 236 -4.10 -21.16 -2.70
CA GLN A 236 -3.03 -22.06 -3.15
C GLN A 236 -1.63 -21.53 -2.81
N LEU A 237 -1.42 -20.23 -2.99
CA LEU A 237 -0.13 -19.56 -2.77
C LEU A 237 0.00 -18.95 -1.37
N GLY A 238 -1.10 -18.84 -0.64
CA GLY A 238 -1.10 -18.45 0.76
C GLY A 238 -0.69 -17.00 1.03
N TYR A 239 -0.73 -16.12 0.03
CA TYR A 239 -0.47 -14.69 0.22
C TYR A 239 -1.73 -13.98 0.76
N PRO A 240 -1.56 -12.97 1.62
CA PRO A 240 -2.67 -12.31 2.29
C PRO A 240 -3.55 -11.54 1.31
N GLU A 241 -4.82 -11.33 1.67
CA GLU A 241 -5.68 -10.45 0.90
C GLU A 241 -5.25 -8.98 1.10
N PRO A 242 -5.04 -8.17 0.03
CA PRO A 242 -4.69 -6.77 0.19
C PRO A 242 -5.84 -5.97 0.81
N PRO A 243 -5.56 -5.07 1.79
CA PRO A 243 -6.55 -4.14 2.31
C PRO A 243 -7.01 -3.20 1.19
N ARG A 244 -8.25 -2.71 1.31
CA ARG A 244 -8.86 -1.80 0.35
C ARG A 244 -8.97 -0.44 0.98
N THR A 245 -8.70 0.61 0.21
CA THR A 245 -9.08 1.97 0.60
C THR A 245 -10.58 2.01 0.87
N GLN A 246 -10.95 2.14 2.14
CA GLN A 246 -12.33 2.43 2.51
C GLN A 246 -12.61 3.84 2.00
N ARG A 247 -13.55 3.96 1.06
CA ARG A 247 -14.10 5.27 0.76
C ARG A 247 -14.71 5.74 2.07
N VAL A 248 -14.27 6.89 2.57
CA VAL A 248 -15.07 7.65 3.53
C VAL A 248 -16.40 7.84 2.82
N SER A 249 -17.40 7.04 3.20
CA SER A 249 -18.78 7.26 2.79
C SER A 249 -19.02 8.73 3.09
N GLY A 250 -19.46 9.49 2.10
CA GLY A 250 -19.77 10.90 2.22
C GLY A 250 -20.96 11.17 3.13
N ASP A 251 -21.11 10.44 4.23
CA ASP A 251 -21.63 11.00 5.46
C ASP A 251 -20.55 11.95 5.99
N GLU A 252 -20.36 13.05 5.26
CA GLU A 252 -20.18 14.33 5.91
C GLU A 252 -21.23 14.34 7.00
N ASN A 253 -20.86 14.05 8.25
CA ASN A 253 -21.78 14.16 9.36
C ASN A 253 -22.30 15.61 9.27
N PRO A 254 -23.54 15.86 8.79
CA PRO A 254 -23.90 17.20 8.33
C PRO A 254 -24.12 18.11 9.53
N ILE A 255 -24.13 17.54 10.74
CA ILE A 255 -24.43 18.19 12.01
C ILE A 255 -23.55 19.42 12.27
N PRO A 256 -22.21 19.40 12.11
CA PRO A 256 -21.39 20.59 12.36
C PRO A 256 -21.60 21.69 11.30
N GLN A 257 -21.84 21.30 10.04
CA GLN A 257 -22.11 22.28 8.97
C GLN A 257 -23.51 22.88 9.11
N MET A 258 -24.51 22.08 9.47
CA MET A 258 -25.87 22.50 9.75
C MET A 258 -25.92 23.39 11.00
N ALA A 259 -25.20 23.05 12.08
CA ALA A 259 -25.10 23.87 13.28
C ALA A 259 -24.54 25.27 12.96
N ARG A 260 -23.44 25.35 12.20
CA ARG A 260 -22.88 26.63 11.75
C ARG A 260 -23.84 27.45 10.89
N ARG A 261 -24.61 26.80 10.00
CA ARG A 261 -25.64 27.48 9.19
C ARG A 261 -26.81 27.96 10.04
N LEU A 262 -27.19 27.21 11.07
CA LEU A 262 -28.25 27.58 12.01
C LEU A 262 -27.85 28.80 12.84
N GLU A 263 -26.62 28.83 13.37
CA GLU A 263 -26.08 29.99 14.09
C GLU A 263 -26.05 31.25 13.21
N GLN A 264 -25.71 31.11 11.92
CA GLN A 264 -25.71 32.23 10.98
C GLN A 264 -27.13 32.73 10.66
N LEU A 265 -28.09 31.82 10.53
CA LEU A 265 -29.50 32.17 10.35
C LEU A 265 -30.07 32.86 11.59
N GLU A 266 -29.76 32.37 12.79
CA GLU A 266 -30.19 32.99 14.05
C GLU A 266 -29.67 34.43 14.18
N LYS A 267 -28.40 34.67 13.83
CA LYS A 267 -27.83 36.03 13.80
C LYS A 267 -28.56 36.94 12.81
N ARG A 268 -28.88 36.45 11.61
CA ARG A 268 -29.62 37.24 10.60
C ARG A 268 -31.06 37.53 11.01
N VAL A 269 -31.73 36.57 11.64
CA VAL A 269 -33.10 36.77 12.14
C VAL A 269 -33.11 37.81 13.26
N LYS A 270 -32.16 37.75 14.21
CA LYS A 270 -32.03 38.80 15.24
C LYS A 270 -31.82 40.19 14.64
N LEU A 271 -30.96 40.30 13.63
CA LEU A 271 -30.72 41.57 12.93
C LEU A 271 -31.99 42.10 12.24
N LEU A 272 -32.77 41.21 11.60
CA LEU A 272 -34.05 41.58 10.96
C LEU A 272 -35.12 41.96 11.99
N GLU A 273 -35.18 41.28 13.14
CA GLU A 273 -36.08 41.63 14.24
C GLU A 273 -35.72 42.98 14.89
N GLU A 274 -34.43 43.28 15.01
CA GLU A 274 -33.92 44.56 15.51
C GLU A 274 -34.20 45.71 14.51
N GLU A 275 -34.09 45.46 13.21
CA GLU A 275 -34.47 46.42 12.16
C GLU A 275 -35.98 46.72 12.17
N GLN A 276 -36.81 45.68 12.34
CA GLN A 276 -38.27 45.81 12.40
C GLN A 276 -38.76 46.55 13.67
N ARG A 277 -37.98 46.52 14.75
CA ARG A 277 -38.29 47.19 16.03
C ARG A 277 -37.85 48.66 16.13
N GLY A 278 -37.25 49.24 15.09
CA GLY A 278 -37.14 50.69 14.97
C GLY A 278 -35.78 51.31 15.27
N GLY A 279 -34.69 50.74 14.75
CA GLY A 279 -33.44 51.48 14.53
C GLY A 279 -32.19 50.79 15.04
N PHE A 280 -31.25 50.57 14.13
CA PHE A 280 -29.98 49.86 14.34
C PHE A 280 -28.96 50.76 15.03
N ASP A 281 -28.55 50.44 16.26
CA ASP A 281 -27.54 51.21 16.99
C ASP A 281 -26.12 50.71 16.63
N LEU A 282 -25.55 51.33 15.57
CA LEU A 282 -24.19 51.06 15.06
C LEU A 282 -23.09 51.27 16.11
N THR A 283 -23.36 51.96 17.23
CA THR A 283 -22.33 52.28 18.23
C THR A 283 -21.82 51.05 19.01
N LYS A 284 -22.56 49.93 19.03
CA LYS A 284 -22.15 48.69 19.71
C LYS A 284 -21.08 47.88 18.97
N PHE A 285 -20.80 48.20 17.71
CA PHE A 285 -19.83 47.48 16.88
C PHE A 285 -18.52 48.25 16.63
N TYR A 286 -18.40 49.49 17.12
CA TYR A 286 -17.15 50.25 17.03
C TYR A 286 -16.22 49.87 18.19
N ALA A 287 -15.17 49.10 17.88
CA ALA A 287 -14.02 48.97 18.77
C ALA A 287 -13.28 50.32 18.82
N LYS A 288 -13.07 50.85 20.03
CA LYS A 288 -12.33 52.10 20.26
C LYS A 288 -10.89 51.92 19.75
N PRO A 289 -10.36 52.80 18.88
CA PRO A 289 -8.99 52.67 18.40
C PRO A 289 -8.02 52.70 19.59
N PRO A 290 -6.95 51.87 19.58
CA PRO A 290 -5.98 51.87 20.65
C PRO A 290 -5.34 53.27 20.72
N THR A 291 -5.55 53.94 21.86
CA THR A 291 -4.91 55.22 22.15
C THR A 291 -3.41 55.00 22.20
N ALA A 292 -2.69 55.60 21.25
CA ALA A 292 -1.25 55.65 21.26
C ALA A 292 -0.77 56.55 22.41
N SER A 293 0.15 55.98 23.19
CA SER A 293 1.27 56.60 23.93
C SER A 293 1.04 57.53 25.13
N GLU A 294 1.92 57.30 26.12
CA GLU A 294 2.57 58.25 27.06
C GLU A 294 1.79 58.81 28.27
#